data_AF-A0A3A9BNT7-F1
#
_entry.id   AF-A0A3A9BNT7-F1
#
_cell.length_a   1.000
_cell.length_b   1.000
_cell.length_c   1.000
_cell.angle_alpha   90.00
_cell.angle_beta   90.00
_cell.angle_gamma   90.00
#
_symmetry.space_group_name_H-M   'P 1'
#
loop_
_entity.id
_entity.type
_entity.pdbx_description
1 polymer ?
#
loop_
_entity_poly.entity_id
_entity_poly.type
_entity_poly.pdbx_seq_one_letter_code
_entity_poly.pdbx_strand_id
1 'polypeptide(L)'
;MEKDSALYQLMDTRMNGVMNGIVSSDGEYQAILRKSDVYSGELDRMDLSKEIRLLIDRYVSEQNALGSRFGMLAYLLGFSDCKAMFLGKCLPTDAKEMNTEL
;
A
#
# COMPACT_ATOMS: atom_id res chain seq x y z
N MET A 1 13.11 10.44 -4.63
CA MET A 1 12.30 11.14 -3.60
C MET A 1 13.17 11.32 -2.38
N GLU A 2 13.33 12.54 -1.89
CA GLU A 2 14.08 12.82 -0.68
C GLU A 2 13.36 12.22 0.54
N LYS A 3 14.11 11.45 1.34
CA LYS A 3 13.60 10.78 2.54
C LYS A 3 13.20 11.76 3.65
N ASP A 4 13.67 13.01 3.55
CA ASP A 4 13.35 14.08 4.51
C ASP A 4 12.11 14.90 4.11
N SER A 5 11.46 14.57 3.00
CA SER A 5 10.23 15.26 2.61
C SER A 5 9.10 15.00 3.62
N ALA A 6 8.28 16.03 3.88
CA ALA A 6 7.11 15.91 4.76
C ALA A 6 6.18 14.76 4.35
N LEU A 7 6.12 14.46 3.06
CA LEU A 7 5.37 13.33 2.52
C LEU A 7 5.91 11.97 2.99
N TYR A 8 7.23 11.82 3.03
CA TYR A 8 7.87 10.59 3.51
C TYR A 8 7.62 10.38 5.01
N GLN A 9 7.68 11.46 5.81
CA GLN A 9 7.42 11.40 7.26
C GLN A 9 5.95 11.06 7.58
N LEU A 10 5.00 11.63 6.83
CA LEU A 10 3.58 11.29 6.97
C LEU A 10 3.29 9.83 6.60
N MET A 11 3.93 9.32 5.55
CA MET A 11 3.83 7.92 5.15
C MET A 11 4.34 7.00 6.26
N ASP A 12 5.52 7.27 6.83
CA ASP A 12 6.09 6.46 7.92
C ASP A 12 5.17 6.41 9.15
N THR A 13 4.62 7.56 9.55
CA THR A 13 3.68 7.66 10.68
C THR A 13 2.39 6.85 10.43
N ARG A 14 1.84 6.90 9.22
CA ARG A 14 0.63 6.15 8.86
C ARG A 14 0.88 4.65 8.84
N MET A 15 2.02 4.23 8.29
CA MET A 15 2.42 2.82 8.16
C MET A 15 2.64 2.18 9.53
N ASN A 16 3.31 2.89 10.46
CA ASN A 16 3.71 2.36 11.77
C ASN A 16 2.65 2.55 12.88
N GLY A 17 1.47 3.11 12.58
CA GLY A 17 0.44 3.39 13.59
C GLY A 17 -0.97 3.05 13.14
N VAL A 18 -1.54 3.87 12.24
CA VAL A 18 -2.96 3.79 11.85
C VAL A 18 -3.30 2.49 11.13
N MET A 19 -2.35 1.95 10.36
CA MET A 19 -2.57 0.76 9.54
C MET A 19 -3.03 -0.44 10.37
N ASN A 20 -2.50 -0.62 11.58
CA ASN A 20 -2.88 -1.72 12.47
C ASN A 20 -4.38 -1.73 12.81
N GLY A 21 -4.99 -0.55 13.01
CA GLY A 21 -6.42 -0.44 13.25
C GLY A 21 -7.26 -0.73 11.99
N ILE A 22 -6.78 -0.29 10.83
CA ILE A 22 -7.43 -0.55 9.55
C ILE A 22 -7.42 -2.05 9.25
N VAL A 23 -6.25 -2.70 9.29
CA VAL A 23 -6.14 -4.13 8.94
C VAL A 23 -6.88 -5.03 9.92
N SER A 24 -7.02 -4.61 11.19
CA SER A 24 -7.79 -5.34 12.20
C SER A 24 -9.30 -5.28 11.95
N SER A 25 -9.79 -4.23 11.28
CA SER A 25 -11.20 -4.02 10.99
C SER A 25 -11.60 -4.38 9.55
N ASP A 26 -10.62 -4.52 8.65
CA ASP A 26 -10.86 -4.87 7.25
C ASP A 26 -11.16 -6.38 7.09
N GLY A 27 -12.40 -6.70 6.71
CA GLY A 27 -12.87 -8.08 6.61
C GLY A 27 -12.17 -8.89 5.52
N GLU A 28 -11.81 -8.27 4.39
CA GLU A 28 -11.13 -8.95 3.30
C GLU A 28 -9.69 -9.28 3.67
N TYR A 29 -8.98 -8.33 4.28
CA TYR A 29 -7.65 -8.54 4.84
C TYR A 29 -7.65 -9.69 5.84
N GLN A 30 -8.59 -9.70 6.78
CA GLN A 30 -8.72 -10.79 7.77
C GLN A 30 -9.05 -12.13 7.11
N ALA A 31 -9.86 -12.16 6.05
CA ALA A 31 -10.14 -13.38 5.30
C ALA A 31 -8.90 -13.91 4.56
N ILE A 32 -8.08 -13.03 3.98
CA ILE A 32 -6.81 -13.38 3.35
C ILE A 32 -5.83 -13.90 4.41
N LEU A 33 -5.70 -13.21 5.55
CA LEU A 33 -4.83 -13.62 6.66
C LEU A 33 -5.18 -15.04 7.14
N ARG A 34 -6.46 -15.32 7.39
CA ARG A 34 -6.90 -16.67 7.80
C ARG A 34 -6.58 -17.75 6.76
N LYS A 35 -6.71 -17.45 5.46
CA LYS A 35 -6.30 -18.38 4.40
C LYS A 35 -4.78 -18.59 4.39
N SER A 36 -4.02 -17.53 4.57
CA SER A 36 -2.56 -17.59 4.69
C SER A 36 -2.13 -18.48 5.85
N ASP A 37 -2.78 -18.37 7.01
CA ASP A 37 -2.51 -19.20 8.19
C ASP A 37 -2.78 -20.69 7.91
N VAL A 38 -3.84 -21.01 7.16
CA VAL A 38 -4.13 -22.40 6.73
C VAL A 38 -2.98 -22.95 5.89
N TYR A 39 -2.52 -22.21 4.88
CA TYR A 39 -1.42 -22.65 4.02
C TYR A 39 -0.09 -22.76 4.78
N SER A 40 0.19 -21.83 5.70
CA SER A 40 1.34 -21.91 6.60
C SER A 40 1.31 -23.19 7.43
N GLY A 41 0.15 -23.51 8.02
CA GLY A 41 -0.03 -24.74 8.79
C GLY A 41 0.07 -26.02 7.95
N GLU A 42 -0.32 -25.98 6.67
CA GLU A 42 -0.10 -27.10 5.74
C GLU A 42 1.39 -27.29 5.43
N LEU A 43 2.11 -26.21 5.15
CA LEU A 43 3.57 -26.25 4.92
C LEU A 43 4.34 -26.82 6.12
N ASP A 44 3.93 -26.46 7.34
CA ASP A 44 4.53 -26.98 8.58
C ASP A 44 4.36 -28.50 8.73
N ARG A 45 3.28 -29.07 8.17
CA ARG A 45 3.00 -30.51 8.23
C ARG A 45 3.71 -31.32 7.15
N MET A 46 4.30 -30.69 6.13
CA MET A 46 4.87 -31.37 4.95
C MET A 46 6.25 -32.04 5.18
N ASP A 47 6.73 -32.16 6.41
CA ASP A 47 8.06 -32.71 6.78
C ASP A 47 9.20 -32.23 5.86
N LEU A 48 9.17 -30.94 5.52
CA LEU A 48 10.12 -30.33 4.60
C LEU A 48 11.50 -30.20 5.26
N SER A 49 12.54 -30.45 4.47
CA SER A 49 13.92 -30.23 4.92
C SER A 49 14.11 -28.77 5.37
N LYS A 50 15.04 -28.56 6.30
CA LYS A 50 15.37 -27.22 6.81
C LYS A 50 15.73 -26.24 5.70
N GLU A 51 16.47 -26.71 4.69
CA GLU A 51 16.92 -25.89 3.56
C GLU A 51 15.75 -25.40 2.71
N ILE A 52 14.78 -26.27 2.44
CA ILE A 52 13.58 -25.92 1.67
C ILE A 52 12.72 -24.93 2.46
N ARG A 53 12.49 -25.16 3.76
CA ARG A 53 11.73 -24.23 4.61
C ARG A 53 12.37 -22.85 4.66
N LEU A 54 13.69 -22.77 4.80
CA LEU A 54 14.42 -21.50 4.79
C LEU A 54 14.35 -20.78 3.44
N LEU A 55 14.35 -21.52 2.33
CA LEU A 55 14.20 -20.92 1.01
C LEU A 55 12.80 -20.33 0.83
N ILE A 56 11.75 -21.06 1.23
CA ILE A 56 10.36 -20.60 1.19
C ILE A 56 10.20 -19.35 2.06
N ASP A 57 10.66 -19.40 3.31
CA ASP A 57 10.57 -18.29 4.27
C ASP A 57 11.23 -17.00 3.73
N ARG A 58 12.45 -17.13 3.18
CA ARG A 58 13.15 -16.01 2.54
C ARG A 58 12.38 -15.49 1.34
N TYR A 59 11.91 -16.37 0.47
CA TYR A 59 11.17 -15.96 -0.73
C TYR A 59 9.88 -15.22 -0.36
N VAL A 60 9.09 -15.74 0.57
CA VAL A 60 7.85 -15.10 1.05
C VAL A 60 8.16 -13.76 1.72
N SER A 61 9.23 -13.68 2.51
CA SER A 61 9.70 -12.44 3.13
C SER A 61 10.07 -11.38 2.09
N GLU A 62 10.79 -11.75 1.03
CA GLU A 62 11.12 -10.84 -0.07
C GLU A 62 9.88 -10.41 -0.86
N GLN A 63 8.92 -11.31 -1.11
CA GLN A 63 7.64 -10.95 -1.74
C GLN A 63 6.84 -9.96 -0.87
N ASN A 64 6.83 -10.16 0.46
CA ASN A 64 6.20 -9.22 1.38
C ASN A 64 6.91 -7.85 1.38
N ALA A 65 8.24 -7.82 1.35
CA ALA A 65 9.01 -6.59 1.23
C ALA A 65 8.73 -5.85 -0.09
N LEU A 66 8.66 -6.59 -1.21
CA LEU A 66 8.27 -6.05 -2.51
C LEU A 66 6.85 -5.45 -2.49
N GLY A 67 5.87 -6.20 -1.96
CA GLY A 67 4.49 -5.75 -1.83
C GLY A 67 4.36 -4.50 -0.96
N SER A 68 5.05 -4.45 0.18
CA SER A 68 5.11 -3.27 1.05
C SER A 68 5.72 -2.07 0.33
N ARG A 69 6.82 -2.27 -0.41
CA ARG A 69 7.45 -1.20 -1.20
C ARG A 69 6.54 -0.69 -2.31
N PHE A 70 5.82 -1.58 -2.99
CA PHE A 70 4.83 -1.21 -3.99
C PHE A 70 3.69 -0.38 -3.36
N GLY A 71 3.12 -0.85 -2.25
CA GLY A 71 2.05 -0.13 -1.52
C GLY A 71 2.49 1.27 -1.08
N MET A 72 3.72 1.41 -0.59
CA MET A 72 4.32 2.70 -0.28
C MET A 72 4.40 3.61 -1.51
N LEU A 73 4.90 3.12 -2.65
CA LEU A 73 4.98 3.91 -3.88
C LEU A 73 3.60 4.33 -4.38
N ALA A 74 2.60 3.44 -4.31
CA ALA A 74 1.23 3.73 -4.68
C ALA A 74 0.61 4.82 -3.79
N TYR A 75 0.84 4.77 -2.47
CA TYR A 75 0.40 5.80 -1.53
C TYR A 75 1.01 7.18 -1.86
N LEU A 76 2.33 7.19 -2.14
CA LEU A 76 3.05 8.42 -2.50
C LEU A 76 2.53 9.02 -3.82
N LEU A 77 2.27 8.18 -4.82
CA LEU A 77 1.67 8.60 -6.08
C LEU A 77 0.28 9.19 -5.86
N GLY A 78 -0.60 8.48 -5.15
CA GLY A 78 -1.96 8.97 -4.87
C GLY A 78 -1.97 10.30 -4.09
N PHE A 79 -1.05 10.50 -3.16
CA PHE A 79 -0.91 11.80 -2.49
C PHE A 79 -0.45 12.90 -3.45
N SER A 80 0.51 12.60 -4.33
CA SER A 80 0.96 13.54 -5.36
C SER A 80 -0.17 13.93 -6.30
N ASP A 81 -1.00 12.97 -6.72
CA ASP A 81 -2.17 13.19 -7.57
C ASP A 81 -3.20 14.09 -6.88
N CYS A 82 -3.51 13.82 -5.60
CA CYS A 82 -4.36 14.68 -4.78
C CYS A 82 -3.82 16.12 -4.74
N LYS A 83 -2.51 16.29 -4.49
CA LYS A 83 -1.87 17.61 -4.48
C LYS A 83 -2.00 18.32 -5.83
N ALA A 84 -1.82 17.61 -6.94
CA ALA A 84 -1.97 18.17 -8.29
C ALA A 84 -3.40 18.64 -8.56
N MET A 85 -4.39 17.85 -8.11
CA MET A 85 -5.81 18.17 -8.21
C MET A 85 -6.16 19.42 -7.37
N PHE A 86 -5.74 19.49 -6.11
CA PHE A 86 -6.02 20.63 -5.23
C PHE A 86 -5.30 21.92 -5.65
N LEU A 87 -4.12 21.83 -6.27
CA LEU A 87 -3.36 23.00 -6.75
C LEU A 87 -3.72 23.41 -8.18
N GLY A 88 -4.85 22.93 -8.71
CA GLY A 88 -5.45 23.43 -9.95
C GLY A 88 -4.71 23.04 -11.24
N LYS A 89 -3.75 22.11 -11.19
CA LYS A 89 -3.05 21.63 -12.41
C LYS A 89 -3.90 20.69 -13.27
N CYS A 90 -5.10 20.33 -12.81
CA CYS A 90 -6.08 19.47 -13.48
C CYS A 90 -7.48 20.12 -13.53
N LEU A 91 -7.60 21.44 -13.63
CA LEU A 91 -8.88 22.06 -13.97
C LEU A 91 -9.16 21.85 -15.48
N PRO A 92 -10.39 21.48 -15.89
CA PRO A 92 -10.78 21.58 -17.29
C PRO A 92 -10.64 23.04 -17.74
N THR A 93 -9.96 23.28 -18.86
CA THR A 93 -9.69 24.63 -19.38
C THR A 93 -10.92 25.34 -19.95
N ASP A 94 -12.11 24.72 -19.92
CA ASP A 94 -13.28 25.22 -20.64
C ASP A 94 -14.36 25.71 -19.66
N ALA A 95 -14.10 26.85 -19.04
CA ALA A 95 -15.14 27.68 -18.41
C ALA A 95 -14.85 29.16 -18.69
N LYS A 96 -14.63 29.50 -19.95
CA LYS A 96 -14.70 30.88 -20.45
C LYS A 96 -15.56 30.89 -21.69
N GLU A 97 -16.85 31.20 -21.48
CA GLU A 97 -17.76 31.93 -22.38
C GLU A 97 -19.20 31.48 -22.12
N MET A 98 -19.77 31.98 -21.04
CA MET A 98 -21.22 32.13 -20.90
C MET A 98 -21.45 33.28 -19.94
N ASN A 99 -21.23 34.51 -20.41
CA ASN A 99 -21.76 35.73 -19.82
C ASN A 99 -21.34 36.94 -20.68
N THR A 100 -21.98 37.14 -21.82
CA THR A 100 -22.53 38.45 -22.21
C THR A 100 -23.38 38.27 -23.46
N GLU A 101 -24.69 38.33 -23.32
CA GLU A 101 -25.52 39.17 -24.18
C GLU A 101 -26.84 39.40 -23.44
N LEU A 102 -27.17 40.68 -23.34
CA LEU A 102 -28.26 41.29 -22.58
C LEU A 102 -29.51 41.37 -23.48
#